data_AF-S8DW24-F1
#
_entry.id   AF-S8DW24-F1
#
_cell.length_a   1.000
_cell.length_b   1.000
_cell.length_c   1.000
_cell.angle_alpha   90.00
_cell.angle_beta   90.00
_cell.angle_gamma   90.00
#
_symmetry.space_group_name_H-M   'P 1'
#
loop_
_entity.id
_entity.type
_entity.pdbx_description
1 polymer ?
#
loop_
_entity_poly.entity_id
_entity_poly.type
_entity_poly.pdbx_seq_one_letter_code
_entity_poly.pdbx_strand_id
1 'polypeptide(L)'
;KSCPIRMGGGPRTFPGGVSKWQWKRMQAKKAKQLLKARLARERQIYEMRKRAELKAAVSELERPWECVEEAPNLFSVGADEQLKVLADRFQKPGGLDLWSERDGPELFSADHSKREPPKRFVPKGVV
;
A
#
# COMPACT_ATOMS: atom_id res chain seq x y z
N LYS A 1 -46.12 55.48 -41.55
CA LYS A 1 -45.00 54.59 -41.94
C LYS A 1 -44.82 53.59 -40.80
N SER A 2 -45.42 52.41 -40.91
CA SER A 2 -45.31 51.34 -39.91
C SER A 2 -43.98 50.61 -40.10
N CYS A 3 -43.18 50.53 -39.04
CA CYS A 3 -41.96 49.75 -39.02
C CYS A 3 -42.32 48.26 -38.87
N PRO A 4 -41.99 47.38 -39.83
CA PRO A 4 -42.27 45.97 -39.67
C PRO A 4 -41.34 45.39 -38.61
N ILE A 5 -41.93 44.67 -37.65
CA ILE A 5 -41.26 43.95 -36.58
C ILE A 5 -40.26 42.97 -37.20
N ARG A 6 -38.97 43.20 -36.97
CA ARG A 6 -37.85 42.39 -37.48
C ARG A 6 -37.73 41.12 -36.65
N MET A 7 -38.64 40.16 -36.85
CA MET A 7 -38.49 38.82 -36.31
C MET A 7 -37.18 38.26 -36.89
N GLY A 8 -36.21 37.95 -36.04
CA GLY A 8 -34.84 37.60 -36.41
C GLY A 8 -34.79 36.56 -37.53
N GLY A 9 -34.35 36.98 -38.70
CA GLY A 9 -34.34 36.15 -39.90
C GLY A 9 -33.70 36.87 -41.07
N GLY A 10 -32.42 37.25 -40.92
CA GLY A 10 -31.59 37.65 -42.06
C GLY A 10 -31.45 36.51 -43.08
N PRO A 11 -31.02 36.81 -44.32
CA PRO A 11 -31.15 35.94 -45.50
C PRO A 11 -30.62 34.52 -45.26
N ARG A 12 -31.50 33.56 -44.94
CA ARG A 12 -31.27 32.09 -44.87
C ARG A 12 -29.88 31.63 -44.36
N THR A 13 -29.23 32.37 -43.47
CA THR A 13 -27.93 32.02 -42.91
C THR A 13 -28.11 31.42 -41.52
N PHE A 14 -27.29 30.41 -41.18
CA PHE A 14 -27.29 29.84 -39.84
C PHE A 14 -26.84 30.89 -38.82
N PRO A 15 -27.17 30.76 -37.53
CA PRO A 15 -26.84 31.77 -36.52
C PRO A 15 -25.37 32.18 -36.60
N GLY A 16 -25.12 33.50 -36.54
CA GLY A 16 -23.78 34.07 -36.71
C GLY A 16 -23.29 34.21 -38.16
N GLY A 17 -24.19 34.11 -39.16
CA GLY A 17 -23.83 34.28 -40.57
C GLY A 17 -23.06 33.09 -41.16
N VAL A 18 -23.21 31.91 -40.53
CA VAL A 18 -22.44 30.72 -40.84
C VAL A 18 -23.14 29.88 -41.91
N SER A 19 -22.37 29.16 -42.75
CA SER A 19 -22.95 28.22 -43.71
C SER A 19 -23.55 26.98 -43.03
N LYS A 20 -24.46 26.27 -43.72
CA LYS A 20 -25.06 25.01 -43.23
C LYS A 20 -24.04 23.99 -42.79
N TRP A 21 -22.97 23.86 -43.56
CA TRP A 21 -21.96 22.84 -43.33
C TRP A 21 -21.08 23.17 -42.13
N GLN A 22 -20.69 24.44 -42.00
CA GLN A 22 -19.98 24.94 -40.83
C GLN A 22 -20.84 24.79 -39.57
N TRP A 23 -22.13 25.15 -39.61
CA TRP A 23 -23.05 24.97 -38.49
C TRP A 23 -23.18 23.50 -38.08
N LYS A 24 -23.34 22.59 -39.04
CA LYS A 24 -23.41 21.13 -38.78
C LYS A 24 -22.14 20.62 -38.10
N ARG A 25 -20.95 21.07 -38.53
CA ARG A 25 -19.67 20.73 -37.88
C ARG A 25 -19.58 21.30 -36.47
N MET A 26 -20.03 22.53 -36.26
CA MET A 26 -20.07 23.15 -34.93
C MET A 26 -20.96 22.38 -33.97
N GLN A 27 -22.16 21.97 -34.40
CA GLN A 27 -23.07 21.14 -33.61
C GLN A 27 -22.45 19.78 -33.28
N ALA A 28 -21.84 19.11 -34.27
CA ALA A 28 -21.13 17.85 -34.03
C ALA A 28 -19.96 18.01 -33.04
N LYS A 29 -19.19 19.10 -33.13
CA LYS A 29 -18.11 19.42 -32.19
C LYS A 29 -18.66 19.66 -30.78
N LYS A 30 -19.75 20.42 -30.66
CA LYS A 30 -20.41 20.69 -29.37
C LYS A 30 -20.96 19.41 -28.75
N ALA A 31 -21.61 18.54 -29.52
CA ALA A 31 -22.08 17.24 -29.06
C ALA A 31 -20.93 16.35 -28.54
N LYS A 32 -19.80 16.30 -29.27
CA LYS A 32 -18.60 15.59 -28.82
C LYS A 32 -18.04 16.16 -27.51
N GLN A 33 -18.02 17.48 -27.34
CA GLN A 33 -17.57 18.12 -26.11
C GLN A 33 -18.48 17.79 -24.92
N LEU A 34 -19.80 17.83 -25.11
CA LEU A 34 -20.78 17.47 -24.08
C LEU A 34 -20.65 16.00 -23.66
N LEU A 35 -20.47 15.10 -24.61
CA LEU A 35 -20.25 13.67 -24.33
C LEU A 35 -18.97 13.47 -23.50
N LYS A 36 -17.85 14.09 -23.90
CA LYS A 36 -16.59 14.02 -23.14
C LYS A 36 -16.76 14.54 -21.70
N ALA A 37 -17.45 15.67 -21.52
CA ALA A 37 -17.72 16.24 -20.21
C ALA A 37 -18.59 15.31 -19.35
N ARG A 38 -19.61 14.67 -19.95
CA ARG A 38 -20.46 13.69 -19.28
C ARG A 38 -19.64 12.48 -18.82
N LEU A 39 -18.86 11.87 -19.70
CA LEU A 39 -18.01 10.72 -19.36
C LEU A 39 -16.99 11.04 -18.27
N ALA A 40 -16.40 12.24 -18.29
CA ALA A 40 -15.47 12.66 -17.24
C ALA A 40 -16.16 12.76 -15.87
N ARG A 41 -17.38 13.30 -15.82
CA ARG A 41 -18.18 13.34 -14.58
C ARG A 41 -18.54 11.94 -14.07
N GLU A 42 -18.98 11.06 -14.97
CA GLU A 42 -19.31 9.66 -14.63
C GLU A 42 -18.07 8.92 -14.09
N ARG A 43 -16.91 9.10 -14.74
CA ARG A 43 -15.63 8.56 -14.27
C ARG A 43 -15.26 9.06 -12.88
N GLN A 44 -15.38 10.36 -12.64
CA GLN A 44 -15.04 10.95 -11.35
C GLN A 44 -15.93 10.38 -10.23
N ILE A 45 -17.24 10.21 -10.47
CA ILE A 45 -18.16 9.60 -9.51
C ILE A 45 -17.77 8.15 -9.21
N TYR A 46 -17.42 7.38 -10.25
CA TYR A 46 -16.97 6.00 -10.08
C TYR A 46 -15.69 5.92 -9.21
N GLU A 47 -14.69 6.74 -9.53
CA GLU A 47 -13.44 6.78 -8.75
C GLU A 47 -13.68 7.23 -7.31
N MET A 48 -14.54 8.22 -7.07
CA MET A 48 -14.92 8.66 -5.72
C MET A 48 -15.57 7.54 -4.92
N ARG A 49 -16.51 6.79 -5.53
CA ARG A 49 -17.15 5.63 -4.89
C ARG A 49 -16.13 4.54 -4.57
N LYS A 50 -15.25 4.20 -5.52
CA LYS A 50 -14.19 3.20 -5.29
C LYS A 50 -13.19 3.61 -4.21
N ARG A 51 -12.80 4.89 -4.18
CA ARG A 51 -11.97 5.43 -3.08
C ARG A 51 -12.68 5.35 -1.73
N ALA A 52 -13.99 5.60 -1.69
CA ALA A 52 -14.77 5.48 -0.46
C ALA A 52 -14.88 4.02 0.02
N GLU A 53 -15.14 3.08 -0.90
CA GLU A 53 -15.14 1.64 -0.60
C GLU A 53 -13.79 1.18 -0.02
N LEU A 54 -12.68 1.55 -0.67
CA LEU A 54 -11.34 1.23 -0.18
C LEU A 54 -11.05 1.87 1.17
N LYS A 55 -11.42 3.15 1.36
CA LYS A 55 -11.20 3.85 2.63
C LYS A 55 -12.01 3.21 3.78
N ALA A 56 -13.22 2.75 3.51
CA ALA A 56 -14.04 2.03 4.49
C ALA A 56 -13.37 0.69 4.89
N ALA A 57 -12.94 -0.11 3.92
CA ALA A 57 -12.24 -1.37 4.19
C ALA A 57 -10.90 -1.16 4.92
N VAL A 58 -10.14 -0.12 4.57
CA VAL A 58 -8.90 0.24 5.28
C VAL A 58 -9.19 0.64 6.73
N SER A 59 -10.28 1.35 7.01
CA SER A 59 -10.65 1.69 8.40
C SER A 59 -11.05 0.51 9.27
N GLU A 60 -11.46 -0.62 8.66
CA GLU A 60 -11.69 -1.88 9.38
C GLU A 60 -10.38 -2.59 9.72
N LEU A 61 -9.33 -2.40 8.90
CA LEU A 61 -8.01 -3.02 9.07
C LEU A 61 -7.05 -2.18 9.93
N GLU A 62 -7.10 -0.86 9.80
CA GLU A 62 -6.26 0.10 10.52
C GLU A 62 -6.92 0.54 11.83
N ARG A 63 -7.26 -0.39 12.72
CA ARG A 63 -7.47 -0.06 14.13
C ARG A 63 -6.20 -0.43 14.90
N PRO A 64 -5.11 0.36 14.82
CA PRO A 64 -3.81 -0.02 15.36
C PRO A 64 -3.79 0.08 16.90
N TRP A 65 -4.82 0.72 17.47
CA TRP A 65 -5.10 0.80 18.91
C TRP A 65 -6.08 -0.28 19.39
N GLU A 66 -6.62 -1.11 18.49
CA GLU A 66 -7.29 -2.34 18.89
C GLU A 66 -6.19 -3.36 19.19
N CYS A 67 -6.19 -3.91 20.42
CA CYS A 67 -5.22 -4.95 20.78
C CYS A 67 -5.41 -6.12 19.82
N VAL A 68 -4.49 -6.25 18.87
CA VAL A 68 -4.40 -7.42 18.01
C VAL A 68 -4.09 -8.60 18.92
N GLU A 69 -5.08 -9.46 19.17
CA GLU A 69 -4.94 -10.64 20.03
C GLU A 69 -3.87 -11.60 19.49
N GLU A 70 -3.73 -11.69 18.16
CA GLU A 70 -2.73 -12.51 17.48
C GLU A 70 -2.11 -11.74 16.30
N ALA A 71 -0.78 -11.61 16.29
CA ALA A 71 -0.07 -10.99 15.19
C ALA A 71 -0.36 -11.73 13.87
N PRO A 72 -0.65 -11.04 12.76
CA PRO A 72 -0.88 -11.70 11.49
C PRO A 72 0.35 -12.52 11.10
N ASN A 73 0.15 -13.81 10.81
CA ASN A 73 1.22 -14.69 10.37
C ASN A 73 1.61 -14.32 8.92
N LEU A 74 2.47 -13.31 8.81
CA LEU A 74 2.90 -12.68 7.54
C LEU A 74 3.76 -13.59 6.67
N PHE A 75 4.29 -14.68 7.24
CA PHE A 75 5.17 -15.62 6.57
C PHE A 75 4.51 -16.99 6.45
N SER A 76 4.73 -17.65 5.31
CA SER A 76 4.27 -19.03 5.09
C SER A 76 5.05 -20.07 5.90
N VAL A 77 6.10 -19.66 6.60
CA VAL A 77 7.07 -20.50 7.33
C VAL A 77 7.25 -19.88 8.71
N GLY A 78 7.25 -20.69 9.76
CA GLY A 78 7.42 -20.20 11.13
C GLY A 78 8.77 -19.49 11.32
N ALA A 79 8.83 -18.50 12.22
CA ALA A 79 10.07 -17.76 12.50
C ALA A 79 11.23 -18.71 12.91
N ASP A 80 10.93 -19.72 13.71
CA ASP A 80 11.90 -20.73 14.16
C ASP A 80 12.42 -21.59 13.01
N GLU A 81 11.54 -21.94 12.06
CA GLU A 81 11.90 -22.69 10.87
C GLU A 81 12.80 -21.84 9.94
N GLN A 82 12.51 -20.55 9.80
CA GLN A 82 13.38 -19.62 9.06
C GLN A 82 14.76 -19.48 9.70
N LEU A 83 14.81 -19.31 11.03
CA LEU A 83 16.06 -19.23 11.78
C LEU A 83 16.88 -20.51 11.63
N LYS A 84 16.25 -21.68 11.66
CA LYS A 84 16.90 -22.97 11.45
C LYS A 84 17.52 -23.07 10.06
N VAL A 85 16.76 -22.74 9.00
CA VAL A 85 17.27 -22.74 7.62
C VAL A 85 18.44 -21.78 7.44
N LEU A 86 18.45 -20.64 8.13
CA LEU A 86 19.57 -19.71 8.13
C LEU A 86 20.79 -20.29 8.86
N ALA A 87 20.59 -20.93 10.02
CA ALA A 87 21.66 -21.54 10.80
C ALA A 87 22.35 -22.69 10.04
N ASP A 88 21.58 -23.52 9.32
CA ASP A 88 22.09 -24.63 8.53
C ASP A 88 23.10 -24.20 7.45
N ARG A 89 23.00 -22.96 6.95
CA ARG A 89 23.97 -22.40 5.97
C ARG A 89 25.37 -22.22 6.53
N PHE A 90 25.51 -22.10 7.85
CA PHE A 90 26.80 -21.90 8.51
C PHE A 90 27.44 -23.21 8.97
N GLN A 91 26.74 -24.34 8.89
CA GLN A 91 27.31 -25.64 9.22
C GLN A 91 28.32 -26.09 8.15
N LYS A 92 29.53 -26.43 8.58
CA LYS A 92 30.60 -27.00 7.75
C LYS A 92 30.71 -28.49 8.01
N PRO A 93 31.04 -29.33 7.02
CA PRO A 93 31.23 -30.77 7.24
C PRO A 93 32.37 -31.00 8.25
N GLY A 94 32.09 -31.72 9.34
CA GLY A 94 33.02 -31.98 10.44
C GLY A 94 33.07 -30.90 11.53
N GLY A 95 32.26 -29.84 11.42
CA GLY A 95 32.09 -28.85 12.49
C GLY A 95 31.16 -29.39 13.58
N LEU A 96 31.61 -29.35 14.84
CA LEU A 96 30.76 -29.65 15.99
C LEU A 96 30.14 -28.34 16.48
N ASP A 97 28.81 -28.29 16.61
CA ASP A 97 28.15 -27.17 17.26
C ASP A 97 28.34 -27.28 18.78
N LEU A 98 29.05 -26.32 19.36
CA LEU A 98 29.32 -26.24 20.80
C LEU A 98 28.31 -25.33 21.51
N TRP A 99 27.38 -24.71 20.79
CA TRP A 99 26.37 -23.84 21.37
C TRP A 99 25.37 -24.66 22.18
N SER A 100 25.38 -24.50 23.49
CA SER A 100 24.44 -25.16 24.41
C SER A 100 23.38 -24.18 24.93
N GLU A 101 22.32 -24.69 25.54
CA GLU A 101 21.28 -23.86 26.20
C GLU A 101 21.84 -22.95 27.30
N ARG A 102 23.06 -23.21 27.78
CA ARG A 102 23.76 -22.42 28.80
C ARG A 102 24.50 -21.21 28.22
N ASP A 103 24.70 -21.17 26.91
CA ASP A 103 25.45 -20.12 26.20
C ASP A 103 24.53 -19.00 25.68
N GLY A 104 23.21 -19.18 25.81
CA GLY A 104 22.21 -18.14 25.55
C GLY A 104 22.29 -16.98 26.55
N PRO A 105 21.65 -15.83 26.24
CA PRO A 105 21.59 -14.70 27.15
C PRO A 105 20.99 -15.13 28.50
N GLU A 106 21.72 -14.84 29.59
CA GLU A 106 21.27 -15.15 30.95
C GLU A 106 19.96 -14.39 31.22
N LEU A 107 18.82 -15.09 31.12
CA LEU A 107 17.55 -14.57 31.62
C LEU A 107 17.73 -14.44 33.13
N PHE A 108 17.64 -13.20 33.63
CA PHE A 108 17.81 -12.87 35.05
C PHE A 108 16.99 -13.82 35.93
N SER A 109 17.66 -14.86 36.42
CA SER A 109 17.08 -15.86 37.30
C SER A 109 17.65 -15.60 38.68
N ALA A 110 16.78 -15.47 39.68
CA ALA A 110 17.12 -15.07 41.05
C ALA A 110 18.12 -16.01 41.78
N ASP A 111 18.45 -17.15 41.19
CA ASP A 111 19.33 -18.17 41.78
C ASP A 111 20.80 -18.03 41.30
N HIS A 112 21.41 -16.89 41.61
CA HIS A 112 22.87 -16.69 41.46
C HIS A 112 23.71 -17.50 42.49
N SER A 113 23.09 -18.31 43.32
CA SER A 113 23.72 -18.99 44.46
C SER A 113 24.36 -20.36 44.13
N LYS A 114 24.17 -20.89 42.92
CA LYS A 114 24.69 -22.21 42.50
C LYS A 114 25.67 -22.16 41.31
N ARG A 115 26.51 -21.12 41.22
CA ARG A 115 27.54 -21.05 40.17
C ARG A 115 28.91 -21.41 40.75
N GLU A 116 29.48 -22.52 40.30
CA GLU A 116 30.92 -22.76 40.46
C GLU A 116 31.70 -21.74 39.61
N PRO A 117 32.79 -21.16 40.14
CA PRO A 117 33.56 -20.16 39.42
C PRO A 117 34.17 -20.77 38.14
N PRO A 118 34.29 -20.00 37.06
CA PRO A 118 34.90 -20.49 35.83
C PRO A 118 36.34 -20.96 36.13
N LYS A 119 36.69 -22.16 35.66
CA LYS A 119 38.04 -22.72 35.78
C LYS A 119 39.01 -21.82 35.03
N ARG A 120 39.64 -20.88 35.74
CA ARG A 120 40.70 -20.04 35.21
C ARG A 120 41.89 -20.94 34.87
N PHE A 121 42.21 -21.04 33.58
CA PHE A 121 43.39 -21.73 33.08
C PHE A 121 44.61 -20.83 33.28
N VAL A 122 45.07 -20.68 34.53
CA VAL A 122 46.34 -20.01 34.84
C VAL A 122 47.29 -21.09 35.36
N PRO A 123 48.38 -21.43 34.66
CA PRO A 123 49.37 -22.36 35.20
C PRO A 123 50.02 -21.69 36.41
N LYS A 124 49.90 -22.33 37.58
CA LYS A 124 50.66 -21.94 38.77
C LYS A 124 52.11 -22.36 38.57
N GLY A 125 53.01 -21.38 38.58
CA GLY A 125 54.45 -21.60 38.72
C GLY A 125 55.28 -21.25 37.48
N VAL A 126 55.65 -19.98 37.38
CA VAL A 126 56.97 -19.60 36.85
C VAL A 126 57.52 -18.60 37.85
N VAL A 127 58.61 -19.00 38.51
CA VAL A 127 59.43 -18.17 39.42
C VAL A 127 60.17 -17.13 38.60
#